data_AF-A0A6S7H4L3-F1
#
_entry.id   AF-A0A6S7H4L3-F1
#
_cell.length_a   1.000
_cell.length_b   1.000
_cell.length_c   1.000
_cell.angle_alpha   90.00
_cell.angle_beta   90.00
_cell.angle_gamma   90.00
#
_symmetry.space_group_name_H-M   'P 1'
#
loop_
_entity.id
_entity.type
_entity.pdbx_description
1 polymer ?
#
loop_
_entity_poly.entity_id
_entity_poly.type
_entity_poly.pdbx_seq_one_letter_code
_entity_poly.pdbx_strand_id
1 'polypeptide(L)'
;MNLSIINTRCILFFVLVIFTGIQSRSLEKRATGNDSCTVEVVNREVKVPTCLTRTVPVRRCKGSCLSYAIPSSSSTTVVKSCNCCRRLETDIVAVELFCLDSNQKIVKRLHDIEFAKSCSCLPCI
;
A
#
# COMPACT_ATOMS: atom_id res chain seq x y z
N MET A 1 32.94 -50.49 -39.25
CA MET A 1 32.10 -50.26 -38.06
C MET A 1 33.00 -49.68 -36.96
N ASN A 2 32.86 -48.50 -36.38
CA ASN A 2 31.84 -47.45 -36.41
C ASN A 2 32.46 -46.20 -35.71
N LEU A 3 33.41 -45.50 -36.35
CA LEU A 3 33.99 -44.28 -35.74
C LEU A 3 33.05 -43.07 -35.84
N SER A 4 32.17 -43.03 -36.86
CA SER A 4 31.18 -41.96 -37.03
C SER A 4 30.01 -42.05 -36.03
N ILE A 5 29.68 -43.25 -35.53
CA ILE A 5 28.53 -43.45 -34.63
C ILE A 5 28.80 -42.91 -33.21
N ILE A 6 30.05 -43.00 -32.74
CA ILE A 6 30.45 -42.47 -31.43
C ILE A 6 30.30 -40.93 -31.40
N ASN A 7 30.66 -40.27 -32.49
CA ASN A 7 30.57 -38.82 -32.59
C ASN A 7 29.11 -38.33 -32.60
N THR A 8 28.21 -39.01 -33.34
CA THR A 8 26.79 -38.66 -33.37
C THR A 8 26.07 -38.89 -32.04
N ARG A 9 26.44 -39.96 -31.30
CA ARG A 9 25.85 -40.26 -29.98
C ARG A 9 26.30 -39.29 -28.90
N CYS A 10 27.57 -38.86 -28.93
CA CYS A 10 28.07 -37.82 -28.02
C CYS A 10 27.40 -36.46 -28.29
N ILE A 11 27.22 -36.09 -29.56
CA ILE A 11 26.55 -34.83 -29.92
C ILE A 11 25.09 -34.83 -29.46
N LEU A 12 24.35 -35.93 -29.66
CA LEU A 12 22.98 -36.08 -29.17
C LEU A 12 22.89 -36.00 -27.64
N PHE A 13 23.86 -36.57 -26.93
CA PHE A 13 23.91 -36.52 -25.47
C PHE A 13 24.18 -35.10 -24.96
N PHE A 14 25.11 -34.37 -25.59
CA PHE A 14 25.38 -32.97 -25.26
C PHE A 14 24.17 -32.06 -25.55
N VAL A 15 23.47 -32.28 -26.67
CA VAL A 15 22.24 -31.52 -27.00
C VAL A 15 21.13 -31.79 -25.98
N LEU A 16 20.96 -33.05 -25.54
CA LEU A 16 19.97 -33.41 -24.51
C LEU A 16 20.29 -32.78 -23.14
N VAL A 17 21.57 -32.79 -22.72
CA VAL A 17 22.00 -32.18 -21.45
C VAL A 17 21.78 -30.66 -21.45
N ILE A 18 22.04 -29.99 -22.57
CA ILE A 18 21.78 -28.55 -22.72
C ILE A 18 20.27 -28.26 -22.71
N PHE A 19 19.43 -29.12 -23.31
CA PHE A 19 17.98 -28.97 -23.27
C PHE A 19 17.38 -29.18 -21.88
N THR A 20 17.93 -30.08 -21.07
CA THR A 20 17.44 -30.33 -19.70
C THR A 20 17.94 -29.30 -18.68
N GLY A 21 19.02 -28.56 -18.97
CA GLY A 21 19.60 -27.56 -18.05
C GLY A 21 18.86 -26.22 -17.98
N ILE A 22 17.84 -25.99 -18.82
CA ILE A 22 17.15 -24.69 -18.93
C ILE A 22 15.93 -24.58 -17.98
N GLN A 23 15.47 -25.68 -17.37
CA GLN A 23 14.38 -25.63 -16.39
C GLN A 23 14.91 -25.41 -14.97
N SER A 24 14.90 -24.15 -14.52
CA SER A 24 14.55 -23.70 -13.15
C SER A 24 15.12 -22.31 -12.88
N ARG A 25 14.72 -21.30 -13.66
CA ARG A 25 14.65 -19.95 -13.10
C ARG A 25 13.23 -19.79 -12.61
N SER A 26 13.00 -20.12 -11.34
CA SER A 26 11.77 -19.72 -10.65
C SER A 26 11.57 -18.25 -10.95
N LEU A 27 10.43 -17.92 -11.55
CA LEU A 27 10.00 -16.56 -11.73
C LEU A 27 9.62 -16.05 -10.33
N GLU A 28 10.62 -15.77 -9.49
CA GLU A 28 10.45 -14.86 -8.38
C GLU A 28 10.17 -13.52 -9.04
N LYS A 29 8.88 -13.27 -9.32
CA LYS A 29 8.38 -11.90 -9.42
C LYS A 29 8.69 -11.28 -8.07
N ARG A 30 9.88 -10.69 -7.93
CA ARG A 30 10.11 -9.68 -6.89
C ARG A 30 8.94 -8.73 -7.03
N ALA A 31 8.15 -8.61 -5.97
CA ALA A 31 7.18 -7.56 -5.84
C ALA A 31 7.96 -6.25 -5.73
N THR A 32 8.52 -5.78 -6.84
CA THR A 32 9.09 -4.44 -6.98
C THR A 32 7.91 -3.50 -7.19
N GLY A 33 6.98 -3.50 -6.24
CA GLY A 33 5.92 -2.52 -6.19
C GLY A 33 6.54 -1.20 -5.79
N ASN A 34 6.50 -0.19 -6.66
CA ASN A 34 6.82 1.16 -6.24
C ASN A 34 5.79 1.58 -5.20
N ASP A 35 6.26 1.93 -4.00
CA ASP A 35 5.42 2.54 -2.98
C ASP A 35 4.79 3.83 -3.55
N SER A 36 3.49 3.98 -3.35
CA SER A 36 2.75 5.17 -3.74
C SER A 36 1.87 5.54 -2.56
N CYS A 37 2.24 6.57 -1.80
CA CYS A 37 1.44 7.06 -0.69
C CYS A 37 1.39 8.58 -0.75
N THR A 38 0.23 9.14 -1.06
CA THR A 38 0.06 10.56 -1.34
C THR A 38 -1.13 11.14 -0.59
N VAL A 39 -1.14 12.47 -0.49
CA VAL A 39 -2.26 13.24 0.04
C VAL A 39 -3.30 13.41 -1.07
N GLU A 40 -4.56 13.16 -0.75
CA GLU A 40 -5.71 13.35 -1.63
C GLU A 40 -6.76 14.21 -0.92
N VAL A 41 -7.34 15.18 -1.64
CA VAL A 41 -8.46 15.98 -1.13
C VAL A 41 -9.76 15.27 -1.46
N VAL A 42 -10.60 15.03 -0.46
CA VAL A 42 -11.93 14.44 -0.63
C VAL A 42 -12.98 15.25 0.13
N ASN A 43 -14.21 15.20 -0.34
CA ASN A 43 -15.34 15.80 0.36
C ASN A 43 -15.82 14.86 1.47
N ARG A 44 -15.89 15.37 2.70
CA ARG A 44 -16.37 14.63 3.87
C ARG A 44 -17.48 15.41 4.56
N GLU A 45 -18.53 14.70 4.97
CA GLU A 45 -19.55 15.26 5.85
C GLU A 45 -19.00 15.43 7.26
N VAL A 46 -19.10 16.64 7.80
CA VAL A 46 -18.79 16.99 9.18
C VAL A 46 -20.09 17.07 9.95
N LYS A 47 -20.17 16.26 11.02
CA LYS A 47 -21.31 16.20 11.93
C LYS A 47 -20.83 16.58 13.33
N VAL A 48 -21.22 17.75 13.79
CA VAL A 48 -20.95 18.25 15.14
C VAL A 48 -22.30 18.40 15.85
N PRO A 49 -22.43 17.93 17.11
CA PRO A 49 -23.65 18.15 17.89
C PRO A 49 -24.07 19.62 17.88
N THR A 50 -25.38 19.86 17.77
CA THR A 50 -26.00 21.19 17.65
C THR A 50 -25.66 21.97 16.37
N CYS A 51 -24.86 21.43 15.45
CA CYS A 51 -24.54 22.06 14.17
C CYS A 51 -25.23 21.39 12.98
N LEU A 52 -25.55 22.19 11.97
CA LEU A 52 -25.99 21.70 10.67
C LEU A 52 -24.85 20.91 10.01
N THR A 53 -25.18 19.76 9.44
CA THR A 53 -24.20 18.93 8.71
C THR A 53 -23.70 19.71 7.50
N ARG A 54 -22.38 19.75 7.32
CA ARG A 54 -21.74 20.42 6.19
C ARG A 54 -20.73 19.50 5.52
N THR A 55 -20.70 19.53 4.20
CA THR A 55 -19.63 18.87 3.42
C THR A 55 -18.45 19.83 3.30
N VAL A 56 -17.27 19.37 3.71
CA VAL A 56 -16.03 20.15 3.62
C VAL A 56 -14.94 19.34 2.90
N PRO A 57 -14.05 20.00 2.14
CA PRO A 57 -12.89 19.33 1.57
C PRO A 57 -11.88 19.03 2.67
N VAL A 58 -11.49 17.76 2.80
CA VAL A 58 -10.52 17.28 3.78
C VAL A 58 -9.36 16.58 3.06
N ARG A 59 -8.15 16.73 3.58
CA ARG A 59 -6.98 15.98 3.09
C ARG A 59 -6.88 14.64 3.81
N ARG A 60 -6.79 13.54 3.06
CA ARG A 60 -6.55 12.19 3.56
C ARG A 60 -5.38 11.52 2.85
N CYS A 61 -4.88 10.43 3.40
CA CYS A 61 -3.87 9.61 2.74
C CYS A 61 -4.52 8.56 1.83
N LYS A 62 -3.91 8.32 0.66
CA LYS A 62 -4.28 7.25 -0.27
C LYS A 62 -3.03 6.66 -0.87
N GLY A 63 -2.97 5.33 -0.94
CA GLY A 63 -1.80 4.68 -1.47
C GLY A 63 -1.73 3.17 -1.31
N SER A 64 -0.66 2.63 -1.87
CA SER A 64 -0.20 1.25 -1.74
C SER A 64 1.22 1.27 -1.16
N CYS A 65 1.45 0.40 -0.20
CA CYS A 65 2.74 0.25 0.47
C CYS A 65 3.18 -1.21 0.43
N LEU A 66 4.50 -1.42 0.44
CA LEU A 66 5.09 -2.75 0.45
C LEU A 66 4.69 -3.55 1.70
N SER A 67 4.34 -4.81 1.48
CA SER A 67 4.17 -5.80 2.53
C SER A 67 4.67 -7.16 2.05
N TYR A 68 5.11 -8.01 2.98
CA TYR A 68 5.56 -9.35 2.69
C TYR A 68 5.27 -10.32 3.82
N ALA A 69 5.19 -11.60 3.46
CA ALA A 69 5.08 -12.72 4.38
C ALA A 69 5.97 -13.86 3.86
N ILE A 70 6.94 -14.27 4.66
CA ILE A 70 7.90 -15.32 4.31
C ILE A 70 7.71 -16.47 5.30
N PRO A 71 7.42 -17.70 4.84
CA PRO A 71 7.35 -18.86 5.72
C PRO A 71 8.74 -19.16 6.30
N SER A 72 8.82 -19.42 7.60
CA SER A 72 10.08 -19.85 8.23
C SER A 72 10.36 -21.32 7.89
N SER A 73 11.61 -21.64 7.58
CA SER A 73 12.05 -23.03 7.33
C SER A 73 12.27 -23.82 8.62
N SER A 74 12.50 -23.15 9.75
CA SER A 74 12.85 -23.74 11.04
C SER A 74 11.74 -23.67 12.10
N SER A 75 10.63 -23.01 11.79
CA SER A 75 9.49 -22.89 12.70
C SER A 75 8.18 -22.85 11.93
N THR A 76 7.06 -23.13 12.59
CA THR A 76 5.71 -22.95 12.02
C THR A 76 5.28 -21.48 11.95
N THR A 77 6.20 -20.54 12.18
CA THR A 77 5.91 -19.10 12.21
C THR A 77 6.17 -18.46 10.86
N VAL A 78 5.44 -17.39 10.56
CA VAL A 78 5.58 -16.61 9.33
C VAL A 78 6.21 -15.27 9.69
N VAL A 79 7.33 -14.93 9.06
CA VAL A 79 7.93 -13.60 9.18
C VAL A 79 7.11 -12.66 8.30
N LYS A 80 6.44 -11.70 8.91
CA LYS A 80 5.59 -10.73 8.21
C LYS A 80 6.05 -9.30 8.47
N SER A 81 5.93 -8.46 7.44
CA SER A 81 6.07 -7.01 7.57
C SER A 81 4.99 -6.35 6.72
N CYS A 82 4.29 -5.40 7.32
CA CYS A 82 3.20 -4.68 6.67
C CYS A 82 3.37 -3.18 6.90
N ASN A 83 3.47 -2.42 5.81
CA ASN A 83 3.35 -0.97 5.84
C ASN A 83 1.99 -0.55 5.30
N CYS A 84 1.43 0.51 5.88
CA CYS A 84 0.15 1.11 5.55
C CYS A 84 0.37 2.59 5.19
N CYS A 85 -0.33 3.09 4.18
CA CYS A 85 -0.28 4.50 3.81
C CYS A 85 -1.02 5.33 4.85
N ARG A 86 -0.28 6.09 5.67
CA ARG A 86 -0.81 6.80 6.85
C ARG A 86 -0.29 8.23 6.91
N ARG A 87 -1.00 9.04 7.70
CA ARG A 87 -0.58 10.42 7.97
C ARG A 87 0.74 10.41 8.75
N LEU A 88 1.73 11.13 8.21
CA LEU A 88 3.00 11.37 8.90
C LEU A 88 2.88 12.63 9.76
N GLU A 89 2.33 13.70 9.18
CA GLU A 89 2.01 14.93 9.87
C GLU A 89 0.52 15.26 9.74
N THR A 90 -0.01 15.94 10.75
CA THR A 90 -1.39 16.42 10.80
C THR A 90 -1.40 17.93 10.76
N ASP A 91 -2.44 18.49 10.14
CA ASP A 91 -2.74 19.91 10.15
C ASP A 91 -4.09 20.14 10.83
N ILE A 92 -4.27 21.28 11.49
CA ILE A 92 -5.54 21.65 12.12
C ILE A 92 -6.13 22.81 11.34
N VAL A 93 -7.33 22.60 10.79
CA VAL A 93 -8.03 23.63 10.02
C VAL A 93 -9.35 23.95 10.69
N ALA A 94 -9.55 25.23 10.98
CA ALA A 94 -10.80 25.73 11.51
C ALA A 94 -11.85 25.85 10.39
N VAL A 95 -12.92 25.06 10.48
CA VAL A 95 -14.05 25.13 9.54
C VAL A 95 -15.23 25.88 10.17
N GLU A 96 -15.87 26.75 9.39
CA GLU A 96 -17.07 27.45 9.82
C GLU A 96 -18.30 26.55 9.67
N LEU A 97 -18.99 26.28 10.78
CA LEU A 97 -20.27 25.56 10.84
C LEU A 97 -21.38 26.48 11.35
N PHE A 98 -22.61 26.16 10.94
CA PHE A 98 -23.82 26.82 11.44
C PHE A 98 -24.40 25.98 12.57
N CYS A 99 -24.43 26.53 13.78
CA CYS A 99 -24.82 25.82 14.99
C CYS A 99 -25.96 26.52 15.73
N LEU A 100 -26.79 25.74 16.40
CA LEU A 100 -27.79 26.21 17.33
C LEU A 100 -27.11 26.62 18.63
N ASP A 101 -27.33 27.86 19.02
CA ASP A 101 -26.96 28.37 20.34
C ASP A 101 -28.03 28.05 21.40
N SER A 102 -27.76 28.36 22.67
CA SER A 102 -28.68 28.12 23.80
C SER A 102 -30.06 28.75 23.61
N ASN A 103 -30.15 29.84 22.84
CA ASN A 103 -31.40 30.51 22.49
C ASN A 103 -32.06 29.97 21.20
N GLN A 104 -31.66 28.80 20.73
CA GLN A 104 -32.11 28.17 19.47
C GLN A 104 -31.88 29.04 18.21
N LYS A 105 -30.94 29.98 18.27
CA LYS A 105 -30.54 30.80 17.13
C LYS A 105 -29.39 30.13 16.37
N ILE A 106 -29.43 30.21 15.05
CA ILE A 106 -28.32 29.75 14.20
C ILE A 106 -27.19 30.78 14.26
N VAL A 107 -26.02 30.35 14.72
CA VAL A 107 -24.80 31.15 14.82
C VAL A 107 -23.66 30.44 14.08
N LYS A 108 -22.69 31.20 13.59
CA LYS A 108 -21.47 30.66 12.99
C LYS A 108 -20.46 30.34 14.09
N ARG A 109 -19.91 29.12 14.08
CA ARG A 109 -18.83 28.70 14.98
C ARG A 109 -17.72 28.05 14.18
N LEU A 110 -16.48 28.34 14.58
CA LEU A 110 -15.31 27.65 14.04
C LEU A 110 -15.10 26.35 14.82
N HIS A 111 -14.88 25.27 14.07
CA HIS A 111 -14.55 23.96 14.62
C HIS A 111 -13.24 23.48 14.01
N ASP A 112 -12.31 23.08 14.87
CA ASP A 112 -11.03 22.55 14.46
C ASP A 112 -11.20 21.12 13.95
N ILE A 113 -10.70 20.85 12.75
CA ILE A 113 -10.69 19.52 12.16
C ILE A 113 -9.27 19.16 11.75
N GLU A 114 -8.86 17.95 12.12
CA GLU A 114 -7.57 17.38 11.75
C GLU A 114 -7.56 16.84 10.32
N PHE A 115 -6.62 17.31 9.51
CA PHE A 115 -6.36 16.84 8.15
C PHE A 115 -4.97 16.23 8.01
N ALA A 116 -4.75 15.38 7.00
CA ALA A 116 -3.41 14.92 6.66
C ALA A 116 -2.58 16.06 6.03
N LYS A 117 -1.44 16.40 6.64
CA LYS A 117 -0.48 17.36 6.07
C LYS A 117 0.47 16.66 5.11
N SER A 118 0.97 15.50 5.49
CA SER A 118 1.83 14.63 4.69
C SER A 118 1.49 13.16 4.95
N CYS A 119 1.82 12.30 3.99
CA CYS A 119 1.53 10.87 4.03
C CYS A 119 2.80 10.08 3.73
N SER A 120 2.96 8.92 4.38
CA SER A 120 4.06 8.00 4.12
C SER A 120 3.65 6.56 4.42
N CYS A 121 4.44 5.60 3.92
CA CYS A 121 4.31 4.20 4.28
C CYS A 121 4.92 3.98 5.66
N LEU A 122 4.08 3.67 6.65
CA LEU A 122 4.45 3.42 8.03
C LEU A 122 4.00 2.02 8.46
N PRO A 123 4.63 1.39 9.47
CA PRO A 123 4.12 0.13 10.01
C PRO A 123 2.63 0.23 10.34
N CYS A 124 1.87 -0.76 9.91
CA CYS A 124 0.46 -0.88 10.29
C CYS A 124 0.38 -1.11 11.81
N ILE A 125 -0.58 -0.46 12.48
CA ILE A 125 -0.88 -0.62 13.92
C ILE A 125 -2.22 -1.34 14.04
#